data_AF-A0A0M6XM46-F1
#
_entry.id   AF-A0A0M6XM46-F1
#
_cell.length_a   1.000
_cell.length_b   1.000
_cell.length_c   1.000
_cell.angle_alpha   90.00
_cell.angle_beta   90.00
_cell.angle_gamma   90.00
#
_symmetry.space_group_name_H-M   'P 1'
#
loop_
_entity.id
_entity.type
_entity.pdbx_description
1 polymer ?
#
loop_
_entity_poly.entity_id
_entity_poly.type
_entity_poly.pdbx_seq_one_letter_code
_entity_poly.pdbx_strand_id
1 'polypeptide(L)' 'MSWPDFHGARNLLDGAPAEAMFHEAARATGATVLDVKLHDFAQRAGFTGVALLAESHISIHT' A
#
# COMPACT_ATOMS: atom_id res chain seq x y z
N MET A 1 6.90 18.67 6.43
CA MET A 1 7.08 17.29 5.95
C MET A 1 5.82 16.95 5.15
N SER A 2 5.90 16.97 3.82
CA SER A 2 4.78 16.62 2.94
C SER A 2 4.85 15.13 2.63
N TRP A 3 3.73 14.42 2.73
CA TRP A 3 3.62 13.04 2.28
C TRP A 3 3.70 13.00 0.74
N PRO A 4 4.21 11.91 0.15
CA PRO A 4 4.23 11.77 -1.30
C PRO A 4 2.81 11.57 -1.84
N ASP A 5 2.41 12.43 -2.78
CA ASP A 5 1.17 12.30 -3.55
C ASP A 5 1.49 11.84 -4.99
N PHE A 6 0.78 10.82 -5.46
CA PHE A 6 0.91 10.32 -6.83
C PHE A 6 -0.31 10.71 -7.67
N HIS A 7 -0.09 11.40 -8.79
CA HIS A 7 -1.13 11.78 -9.74
C HIS A 7 -1.05 10.94 -11.03
N GLY A 8 -2.21 10.62 -11.63
CA GLY A 8 -2.27 9.84 -12.88
C GLY A 8 -1.92 8.36 -12.73
N ALA A 9 -1.97 7.84 -11.49
CA ALA A 9 -1.71 6.44 -11.19
C ALA A 9 -2.80 5.50 -11.74
N ARG A 10 -2.45 4.22 -11.87
CA ARG A 10 -3.34 3.14 -12.33
C ARG A 10 -3.49 2.09 -11.24
N ASN A 11 -4.47 1.20 -11.38
CA ASN A 11 -4.76 0.12 -10.42
C ASN A 11 -5.18 0.65 -9.03
N LEU A 12 -6.02 1.69 -9.02
CA LEU A 12 -6.45 2.37 -7.80
C LEU A 12 -7.73 1.81 -7.19
N LEU A 13 -8.36 0.81 -7.82
CA LEU A 13 -9.72 0.37 -7.48
C LEU A 13 -9.79 -1.04 -6.91
N ASP A 14 -8.68 -1.77 -6.96
CA ASP A 14 -8.56 -3.13 -6.44
C ASP A 14 -7.26 -3.17 -5.64
N GLY A 15 -7.35 -3.60 -4.39
CA GLY A 15 -6.21 -3.71 -3.49
C GLY A 15 -5.31 -4.91 -3.77
N ALA A 16 -5.78 -5.93 -4.52
CA ALA A 16 -5.02 -7.16 -4.74
C ALA A 16 -3.60 -6.93 -5.33
N PRO A 17 -3.40 -6.03 -6.32
CA PRO A 17 -2.04 -5.70 -6.79
C PRO A 17 -1.17 -4.98 -5.75
N ALA A 18 -1.77 -4.33 -4.75
CA ALA A 18 -1.06 -3.53 -3.77
C ALA A 18 -0.25 -4.39 -2.79
N GLU A 19 -0.68 -5.63 -2.53
CA GLU A 19 0.09 -6.57 -1.69
C GLU A 19 1.49 -6.82 -2.25
N ALA A 20 1.59 -7.10 -3.54
CA ALA A 20 2.88 -7.24 -4.21
C ALA A 20 3.70 -5.94 -4.10
N MET A 21 3.08 -4.78 -4.31
CA MET A 21 3.75 -3.48 -4.19
C MET A 21 4.30 -3.22 -2.79
N PHE A 22 3.59 -3.59 -1.72
CA PHE A 22 4.10 -3.48 -0.36
C PHE A 22 5.37 -4.31 -0.15
N HIS A 23 5.39 -5.55 -0.64
CA HIS A 23 6.58 -6.40 -0.56
C HIS A 23 7.74 -5.86 -1.40
N GLU A 24 7.48 -5.31 -2.58
CA GLU A 24 8.53 -4.70 -3.40
C GLU A 24 9.11 -3.44 -2.76
N ALA A 25 8.26 -2.58 -2.20
CA ALA A 25 8.69 -1.37 -1.51
C ALA A 25 9.50 -1.69 -0.25
N ALA A 26 9.05 -2.66 0.56
CA ALA A 26 9.79 -3.13 1.73
C ALA A 26 11.15 -3.73 1.33
N ARG A 27 11.18 -4.55 0.27
CA ARG A 27 12.43 -5.12 -0.27
C ARG A 27 13.41 -4.03 -0.72
N ALA A 28 12.92 -2.97 -1.37
CA ALA A 28 13.75 -1.86 -1.84
C ALA A 28 14.41 -1.07 -0.69
N THR A 29 13.84 -1.10 0.51
CA THR A 29 14.38 -0.43 1.70
C THR A 29 15.11 -1.38 2.66
N GLY A 30 15.10 -2.70 2.38
CA GLY A 30 15.64 -3.71 3.27
C GLY A 30 14.76 -3.99 4.50
N ALA A 31 13.50 -3.54 4.49
CA ALA A 31 12.55 -3.79 5.56
C ALA A 31 11.88 -5.17 5.44
N THR A 32 11.55 -5.77 6.58
CA THR A 32 10.80 -7.03 6.65
C THR A 32 9.32 -6.76 6.82
N VAL A 33 8.48 -7.29 5.93
CA VAL A 33 7.02 -7.27 6.06
C VAL A 33 6.59 -8.33 7.07
N LEU A 34 5.80 -7.93 8.06
CA LEU A 34 5.23 -8.81 9.07
C LEU A 34 3.79 -9.21 8.73
N ASP A 35 3.00 -8.27 8.21
CA ASP A 35 1.60 -8.47 7.86
C ASP A 35 1.15 -7.40 6.85
N VAL A 36 0.16 -7.71 6.03
CA VAL A 36 -0.45 -6.79 5.06
C VAL A 36 -1.96 -6.80 5.24
N LYS A 37 -2.54 -5.61 5.44
CA LYS A 37 -3.99 -5.42 5.55
C LYS A 37 -4.49 -4.54 4.43
N LEU A 38 -5.47 -5.06 3.70
CA LEU A 38 -6.16 -4.35 2.64
C LEU A 38 -7.63 -4.19 3.02
N HIS A 39 -8.19 -3.02 2.73
CA HIS A 39 -9.61 -2.77 2.87
C HIS A 39 -10.12 -2.10 1.59
N ASP A 40 -10.97 -2.82 0.87
CA ASP A 40 -11.63 -2.35 -0.35
C ASP A 40 -12.83 -1.48 0.01
N PHE A 41 -12.92 -0.31 -0.63
CA PHE A 41 -14.12 0.51 -0.61
C PHE A 41 -15.00 0.12 -1.79
N ALA A 42 -16.08 -0.59 -1.45
CA ALA A 42 -17.06 -1.09 -2.40
C ALA A 42 -17.55 -0.02 -3.39
N GLN A 43 -18.21 -0.47 -4.48
CA GLN A 43 -18.68 0.42 -5.55
C GLN A 43 -17.54 1.12 -6.31
N ARG A 44 -16.35 0.53 -6.34
CA ARG A 44 -15.16 1.08 -7.01
C ARG A 44 -14.76 2.44 -6.43
N ALA A 45 -14.85 2.59 -5.12
CA ALA A 45 -14.46 3.81 -4.41
C ALA A 45 -12.98 3.83 -3.98
N GLY A 46 -12.21 2.83 -4.42
CA GLY A 46 -10.78 2.70 -4.12
C GLY A 46 -10.50 1.68 -3.02
N PHE A 47 -9.31 1.74 -2.44
CA PHE A 47 -8.93 0.92 -1.30
C PHE A 47 -7.96 1.67 -0.38
N THR A 48 -7.83 1.17 0.84
CA THR A 48 -6.73 1.51 1.73
C THR A 48 -5.91 0.26 2.02
N GLY A 49 -4.60 0.44 2.18
CA GLY A 49 -3.68 -0.64 2.51
C GLY A 49 -2.65 -0.21 3.54
N VAL A 50 -2.25 -1.13 4.42
CA VAL A 50 -1.13 -0.96 5.34
C VAL A 50 -0.30 -2.23 5.36
N ALA A 51 1.01 -2.10 5.12
CA ALA A 51 1.99 -3.13 5.44
C ALA A 51 2.68 -2.79 6.75
N LEU A 52 2.57 -3.71 7.72
CA LEU A 52 3.32 -3.65 8.97
C LEU A 52 4.74 -4.16 8.71
N LEU A 53 5.72 -3.35 9.07
CA LEU A 53 7.13 -3.69 9.00
C LEU A 53 7.65 -3.96 10.41
N ALA A 54 8.80 -4.62 10.53
CA ALA A 54 9.39 -4.96 11.83
C ALA A 54 9.49 -3.79 12.83
N GLU A 55 9.67 -2.56 12.34
CA GLU A 55 9.82 -1.35 13.16
C GLU A 55 9.01 -0.13 12.65
N SER A 56 8.17 -0.30 11.61
CA SER A 56 7.45 0.82 10.97
C SER A 56 6.24 0.33 10.15
N HIS A 57 5.73 1.16 9.24
CA HIS A 57 4.67 0.78 8.30
C HIS A 57 4.77 1.57 6.99
N ILE A 58 4.18 1.01 5.94
CA ILE A 58 3.88 1.69 4.67
C ILE A 58 2.36 1.71 4.52
N SER A 59 1.78 2.85 4.16
CA SER A 59 0.35 2.97 3.87
C SER A 59 0.09 3.48 2.46
N ILE A 60 -1.01 3.02 1.87
CA ILE A 60 -1.56 3.52 0.60
C ILE A 60 -3.03 3.87 0.83
N HIS A 61 -3.42 5.04 0.34
CA HIS A 61 -4.81 5.47 0.24
C HIS A 61 -5.04 5.92 -1.21
N THR A 62 -6.03 5.33 -1.86
CA THR A 62 -6.37 5.63 -3.26
C THR A 62 -7.70 6.36 -3.38
#